data_AF-X0WFX7-F1
#
_entry.id   AF-X0WFX7-F1
#
_cell.length_a   1.000
_cell.length_b   1.000
_cell.length_c   1.000
_cell.angle_alpha   90.00
_cell.angle_beta   90.00
_cell.angle_gamma   90.00
#
_symmetry.space_group_name_H-M   'P 1'
#
loop_
_entity.id
_entity.type
_entity.pdbx_description
1 polymer ?
#
loop_
_entity_poly.entity_id
_entity_poly.type
_entity_poly.pdbx_seq_one_letter_code
_entity_poly.pdbx_strand_id
1 'polypeptide(L)'
;DLRENKATKFNEKPEYLTGGYINAGFYILSSNVFKNIKKISFSIEKDIFPKLAENGQLAAYIHKGFWTDVGTEKRLKEVRDKLKNNS
;
A
#
# COMPACT_ATOMS: atom_id res chain seq x y z
N ASP A 1 -7.23 -8.91 1.10
CA ASP A 1 -8.63 -8.97 1.56
C ASP A 1 -8.87 -8.04 2.74
N LEU A 2 -10.05 -7.41 2.76
CA LEU A 2 -10.50 -6.57 3.86
C LEU A 2 -11.76 -7.15 4.51
N ARG A 3 -11.81 -7.12 5.84
CA ARG A 3 -13.03 -7.38 6.63
C ARG A 3 -13.18 -6.25 7.63
N GLU A 4 -14.31 -5.52 7.59
CA GLU A 4 -14.57 -4.40 8.49
C GLU A 4 -13.42 -3.36 8.53
N ASN A 5 -12.90 -3.00 7.35
CA ASN A 5 -11.73 -2.12 7.18
C ASN A 5 -10.40 -2.65 7.76
N LYS A 6 -10.32 -3.91 8.18
CA LYS A 6 -9.06 -4.55 8.55
C LYS A 6 -8.54 -5.41 7.43
N ALA A 7 -7.26 -5.26 7.11
CA ALA A 7 -6.57 -6.14 6.19
C ALA A 7 -6.30 -7.48 6.89
N THR A 8 -6.88 -8.55 6.36
CA THR A 8 -6.66 -9.92 6.87
C THR A 8 -5.45 -10.59 6.22
N LYS A 9 -5.00 -10.06 5.09
CA LYS A 9 -3.79 -10.50 4.38
C LYS A 9 -3.22 -9.33 3.59
N PHE A 10 -1.90 -9.19 3.62
CA PHE A 10 -1.16 -8.21 2.84
C PHE A 10 -0.14 -8.93 1.95
N ASN A 11 -0.22 -8.73 0.63
CA ASN A 11 0.69 -9.31 -0.34
C ASN A 11 1.28 -8.18 -1.20
N GLU A 12 2.59 -7.95 -1.10
CA GLU A 12 3.27 -6.97 -1.95
C GLU A 12 3.43 -7.54 -3.37
N LYS A 13 2.84 -6.87 -4.36
CA LYS A 13 2.95 -7.16 -5.81
C LYS A 13 2.87 -8.67 -6.12
N PRO A 14 1.71 -9.31 -5.91
CA PRO A 14 1.55 -10.72 -6.24
C PRO A 14 1.77 -10.96 -7.75
N GLU A 15 2.33 -12.12 -8.10
CA GLU A 15 2.57 -12.52 -9.51
C GLU A 15 1.29 -12.51 -10.34
N TYR A 16 0.17 -12.86 -9.71
CA TYR A 16 -1.16 -12.80 -10.30
C TYR A 16 -1.98 -11.73 -9.59
N LEU A 17 -2.68 -10.92 -10.38
CA LEU A 17 -3.66 -9.97 -9.85
C LEU A 17 -4.79 -10.74 -9.18
N THR A 18 -4.68 -10.84 -7.86
CA THR A 18 -5.80 -11.23 -7.01
C THR A 18 -6.67 -9.99 -6.86
N GLY A 19 -7.96 -10.07 -7.18
CA GLY A 19 -8.88 -8.95 -6.99
C GLY A 19 -8.75 -8.37 -5.58
N GLY A 20 -8.90 -7.06 -5.40
CA GLY A 20 -8.71 -6.43 -4.11
C GLY A 20 -8.30 -4.96 -4.20
N TYR A 21 -7.78 -4.44 -3.09
CA TYR A 21 -7.29 -3.06 -2.98
C TYR A 21 -5.78 -3.00 -3.17
N ILE A 22 -5.32 -1.94 -3.82
CA ILE A 22 -3.89 -1.65 -4.00
C ILE A 22 -3.40 -0.82 -2.81
N ASN A 23 -2.22 -1.15 -2.31
CA ASN A 23 -1.54 -0.33 -1.33
C ASN A 23 -1.07 0.99 -1.98
N ALA A 24 -1.60 2.11 -1.48
CA ALA A 24 -1.35 3.44 -2.04
C ALA A 24 -0.04 4.08 -1.58
N GLY A 25 0.65 3.50 -0.58
CA GLY A 25 1.91 4.02 -0.05
C GLY A 25 1.78 5.13 1.01
N PHE A 26 0.58 5.32 1.56
CA PHE A 26 0.31 6.31 2.62
C PHE A 26 -0.02 5.59 3.93
N TYR A 27 0.68 5.95 5.01
CA TYR A 27 0.54 5.24 6.29
C TYR A 27 0.50 6.20 7.47
N ILE A 28 -0.34 5.87 8.45
CA ILE A 28 -0.29 6.43 9.80
C ILE A 28 0.08 5.27 10.70
N LEU A 29 1.31 5.30 11.25
CA LEU A 29 1.87 4.19 12.02
C LEU A 29 2.31 4.66 13.40
N SER A 30 2.00 3.87 14.42
CA SER A 30 2.65 4.02 15.72
C SER A 30 4.12 3.60 15.60
N SER A 31 5.05 4.38 16.18
CA SER A 31 6.47 4.01 16.23
C SER A 31 6.73 2.64 16.89
N ASN A 32 5.79 2.16 17.71
CA ASN A 32 5.84 0.83 18.33
C ASN A 32 5.96 -0.32 17.33
N VAL A 33 5.48 -0.16 16.09
CA VAL A 33 5.55 -1.23 15.08
C VAL A 33 6.99 -1.56 14.67
N PHE A 34 7.94 -0.66 14.94
CA PHE A 34 9.37 -0.84 14.60
C PHE A 34 10.23 -1.36 15.76
N LYS A 35 9.71 -1.40 16.99
CA LYS A 35 10.51 -1.68 18.21
C LYS A 35 11.30 -3.00 18.17
N ASN A 36 10.81 -4.01 17.47
CA ASN A 36 11.41 -5.34 17.43
C ASN A 36 12.24 -5.60 16.17
N ILE A 37 12.45 -4.58 15.33
CA ILE A 37 13.23 -4.74 14.10
C ILE A 37 14.71 -4.65 14.45
N LYS A 38 15.41 -5.78 14.29
CA LYS A 38 16.85 -5.90 14.55
C LYS A 38 17.73 -5.65 13.33
N LYS A 39 17.12 -5.54 12.13
CA LYS A 39 17.83 -5.36 10.86
C LYS A 39 18.06 -3.87 10.60
N ILE A 40 19.20 -3.55 10.00
CA ILE A 40 19.52 -2.18 9.53
C ILE A 40 18.66 -1.78 8.33
N SER A 41 18.26 -2.77 7.51
CA SER A 41 17.38 -2.58 6.36
C SER A 41 16.22 -3.56 6.42
N PHE A 42 15.01 -3.05 6.19
CA PHE A 42 13.76 -3.80 6.19
C PHE A 42 12.75 -3.14 5.25
N SER A 43 11.77 -3.89 4.78
CA SER A 43 10.61 -3.38 4.04
C SER A 43 9.40 -3.40 4.95
N ILE A 44 8.65 -2.31 4.96
CA ILE A 44 7.39 -2.25 5.72
C ILE A 44 6.39 -3.25 5.11
N GLU A 45 6.33 -3.32 3.78
CA GLU A 45 5.41 -4.15 3.00
C GLU A 45 5.67 -5.64 3.17
N LYS A 46 6.94 -6.04 3.36
CA LYS A 46 7.33 -7.46 3.48
C LYS A 46 7.58 -7.90 4.92
N ASP A 47 8.20 -7.07 5.75
CA ASP A 47 8.64 -7.46 7.10
C ASP A 47 7.62 -7.10 8.20
N ILE A 48 6.73 -6.12 7.97
CA ILE A 48 5.83 -5.55 8.99
C ILE A 48 4.35 -5.81 8.67
N PHE A 49 3.85 -5.37 7.52
CA PHE A 49 2.41 -5.43 7.20
C PHE A 49 1.81 -6.83 7.21
N PRO A 50 2.48 -7.89 6.71
CA PRO A 50 1.94 -9.25 6.81
C PRO A 50 1.64 -9.65 8.26
N LYS A 51 2.57 -9.36 9.19
CA LYS A 51 2.40 -9.65 10.62
C LYS A 51 1.30 -8.82 11.27
N LEU A 52 1.22 -7.53 10.92
CA LEU A 52 0.14 -6.67 11.43
C LEU A 52 -1.23 -7.14 10.92
N ALA A 53 -1.31 -7.60 9.67
CA ALA A 53 -2.54 -8.14 9.09
C ALA A 53 -2.95 -9.46 9.77
N GLU A 54 -2.01 -10.40 9.95
CA GLU A 54 -2.22 -11.67 10.66
C GLU A 54 -2.70 -11.45 12.10
N ASN A 55 -2.19 -10.41 12.77
CA ASN A 55 -2.59 -10.06 14.14
C ASN A 55 -3.84 -9.17 14.22
N GLY A 56 -4.48 -8.84 13.09
CA GLY A 56 -5.66 -7.98 13.06
C GLY A 56 -5.42 -6.52 13.45
N GLN A 57 -4.17 -6.05 13.34
CA GLN A 57 -3.68 -4.72 13.69
C GLN A 57 -3.48 -3.80 12.47
N LEU A 58 -3.65 -4.32 11.25
CA LEU A 58 -3.56 -3.53 10.02
C LEU A 58 -4.97 -3.09 9.57
N ALA A 59 -5.29 -1.81 9.78
CA ALA A 59 -6.49 -1.20 9.22
C ALA A 59 -6.19 -0.56 7.85
N ALA A 60 -7.19 -0.48 6.99
CA ALA A 60 -7.13 0.13 5.68
C ALA A 60 -8.19 1.21 5.52
N TYR A 61 -7.78 2.36 4.99
CA TYR A 61 -8.69 3.41 4.55
C TYR A 61 -8.84 3.33 3.03
N ILE A 62 -10.08 3.24 2.54
CA ILE A 62 -10.36 3.19 1.10
C ILE A 62 -10.46 4.59 0.52
N HIS A 63 -9.41 5.02 -0.17
CA HIS A 63 -9.42 6.25 -0.93
C HIS A 63 -10.24 6.07 -2.22
N LYS A 64 -11.21 6.96 -2.45
CA LYS A 64 -12.09 6.96 -3.64
C LYS A 64 -11.72 8.02 -4.68
N GLY A 65 -10.72 8.87 -4.39
CA GLY A 65 -10.23 9.87 -5.32
C GLY A 65 -9.23 9.30 -6.32
N PHE A 66 -8.67 10.19 -7.13
CA PHE A 66 -7.66 9.81 -8.11
C PHE A 66 -6.35 9.42 -7.41
N TRP A 67 -5.86 8.22 -7.71
CA TRP A 67 -4.54 7.75 -7.32
C TRP A 67 -3.92 6.99 -8.48
N THR A 68 -2.63 7.18 -8.71
CA THR A 68 -1.84 6.39 -9.64
C THR A 68 -0.37 6.45 -9.23
N ASP A 69 0.38 5.39 -9.51
CA ASP A 69 1.83 5.43 -9.44
C ASP A 69 2.42 6.05 -10.72
N VAL A 70 3.59 6.66 -10.60
CA VAL A 70 4.36 7.22 -11.72
C VAL A 70 5.69 6.50 -11.90
N GLY A 71 5.76 5.24 -11.48
CA GLY A 71 7.01 4.47 -11.45
C GLY A 71 7.52 4.02 -12.82
N THR A 72 6.77 4.29 -13.90
CA THR A 72 7.17 3.99 -15.28
C THR A 72 6.99 5.22 -16.16
N GLU A 73 7.79 5.33 -17.23
CA GLU A 73 7.69 6.44 -18.18
C GLU A 73 6.30 6.56 -18.80
N LYS A 74 5.68 5.41 -19.12
CA LYS A 74 4.31 5.34 -19.65
C LYS A 74 3.31 5.98 -18.68
N ARG A 75 3.31 5.56 -17.41
CA ARG A 75 2.38 6.09 -16.39
C ARG A 75 2.62 7.57 -16.12
N LEU A 76 3.88 7.99 -16.09
CA LEU A 76 4.23 9.40 -15.95
C LEU A 76 3.68 10.26 -17.11
N LYS A 77 3.77 9.77 -18.35
CA LYS A 77 3.21 10.45 -19.52
C LYS A 77 1.68 10.56 -19.41
N GLU A 78 1.00 9.47 -19.06
CA GLU A 78 -0.46 9.43 -18.88
C GLU A 78 -0.93 10.47 -17.84
N VAL A 79 -0.24 10.58 -16.70
CA VAL A 79 -0.53 11.59 -15.67
C VAL A 79 -0.36 13.01 -16.22
N ARG A 80 0.73 13.28 -16.93
CA ARG A 80 0.99 14.61 -17.49
C ARG A 80 -0.07 15.04 -18.49
N ASP A 81 -0.47 14.14 -19.38
CA ASP A 81 -1.50 14.43 -20.38
C ASP A 81 -2.87 14.68 -19.71
N LYS A 82 -3.20 13.88 -18.68
CA LYS A 82 -4.42 14.06 -17.89
C LYS A 82 -4.45 15.40 -17.16
N LEU A 83 -3.32 15.86 -16.61
CA LEU A 83 -3.26 17.15 -15.91
C LEU A 83 -3.44 18.34 -16.87
N LYS A 84 -2.86 18.27 -18.08
CA LYS A 84 -3.02 19.32 -19.10
C LYS A 84 -4.46 19.47 -19.60
N ASN A 85 -5.19 18.36 -19.73
CA ASN A 85 -6.55 18.36 -20.24
C ASN A 85 -7.63 18.71 -19.18
N ASN A 86 -7.24 18.81 -17.91
CA ASN A 86 -8.10 19.22 -16.80
C ASN A 86 -7.73 20.63 -16.26
N SER A 87 -6.88 21.38 -16.98
CA SER A 87 -6.52 22.78 -16.67
C SER A 87 -7.22 23.75 -17.61
#